data_AF-A0A9D9VKB9-F1
#
_entry.id   AF-A0A9D9VKB9-F1
#
_cell.length_a   1.000
_cell.length_b   1.000
_cell.length_c   1.000
_cell.angle_alpha   90.00
_cell.angle_beta   90.00
_cell.angle_gamma   90.00
#
_symmetry.space_group_name_H-M   'P 1'
#
loop_
_entity.id
_entity.type
_entity.pdbx_description
1 polymer ?
#
loop_
_entity_poly.entity_id
_entity_poly.type
_entity_poly.pdbx_seq_one_letter_code
_entity_poly.pdbx_strand_id
1 'polypeptide(L)'
;MSRPVNPKHFLTFSRKLFLSVIVLFITFAACFITYQYKREKEYKIELLHTQLQDYNARLHEKIDTLTHAKEQLKAFISKHAMPDLRVTIIDLKGKVLFDSYQPNYKELENHLSRKEVSKALQSGNGFDVRRTSETTGLPYFYSATAFDNYIVRSALPYNVSLINNLAADSHYIWFTLMVTMILILLFYKFTNKLGTSISQLREFAMRADRNEPIEMEMQYIFPHNELGEISQHIIQIYKRLHETKEALYIEREKLIAHLQTSHEGLGVFNKDKKEILVNNLFTQYSNLISDSNLQTAEEVFAIIELKPITGFINQMQKRPVGNKEKRKAITLNKNGKTFLVECIIFQDLSFEISINDVTQEEEQKRLKRQLTQNIAHELKTPVSSIQGYLETIVNNPDLAREKMNVFLERCYAQSNRLSRLLRDISVLTRMDEVVNMVDMERVDLSALIDNIINEVSLELEEKQIKVENLVRPHMQLRGNYSLLYSIFRNLMDNAIAYGGNNINIRINCFREDENFYYFSFADSGGGVSPEHLNRLFERFYRVDTGRSRKLGGTGLGLAIVKNAVIIHGGSISAKNNNGGGLEFVFTLAKEK
;
A
#
# COMPACT_ATOMS: atom_id res chain seq x y z
N MET A 1 -9.14 14.96 -27.09
CA MET A 1 -10.32 15.60 -27.71
C MET A 1 -11.51 14.65 -27.63
N SER A 2 -12.29 14.74 -26.56
CA SER A 2 -13.50 13.96 -26.33
C SER A 2 -14.71 14.77 -26.78
N ARG A 3 -15.47 14.27 -27.78
CA ARG A 3 -16.72 14.90 -28.23
C ARG A 3 -17.72 14.94 -27.06
N PRO A 4 -18.47 16.03 -26.86
CA PRO A 4 -19.54 16.05 -25.88
C PRO A 4 -20.68 15.15 -26.37
N VAL A 5 -20.93 14.05 -25.65
CA VAL A 5 -22.11 13.21 -25.87
C VAL A 5 -23.31 14.00 -25.37
N ASN A 6 -24.09 14.52 -26.31
CA ASN A 6 -25.35 15.21 -26.05
C ASN A 6 -26.28 14.24 -25.32
N PRO A 7 -26.72 14.50 -24.08
CA PRO A 7 -27.60 13.59 -23.37
C PRO A 7 -28.97 13.65 -24.03
N LYS A 8 -29.25 12.70 -24.92
CA LYS A 8 -30.62 12.42 -25.38
C LYS A 8 -31.48 12.29 -24.11
N HIS A 9 -32.59 13.03 -24.06
CA HIS A 9 -33.55 13.02 -22.96
C HIS A 9 -34.08 11.60 -22.71
N PHE A 10 -33.31 10.79 -21.98
CA PHE A 10 -33.76 9.52 -21.46
C PHE A 10 -34.52 9.81 -20.18
N LEU A 11 -35.81 9.48 -20.17
CA LEU A 11 -36.57 9.34 -18.93
C LEU A 11 -35.71 8.54 -17.92
N THR A 12 -35.60 9.06 -16.69
CA THR A 12 -34.88 8.37 -15.61
C THR A 12 -35.43 6.96 -15.44
N PHE A 13 -34.59 6.03 -14.97
CA PHE A 13 -35.02 4.65 -14.74
C PHE A 13 -36.31 4.57 -13.92
N SER A 14 -36.43 5.39 -12.88
CA SER A 14 -37.65 5.53 -12.09
C SER A 14 -38.87 5.97 -12.90
N ARG A 15 -38.73 6.99 -13.76
CA ARG A 15 -39.85 7.46 -14.60
C ARG A 15 -40.29 6.41 -15.61
N LYS A 16 -39.35 5.67 -16.21
CA LYS A 16 -39.66 4.55 -17.11
C LYS A 16 -40.40 3.44 -16.38
N LEU A 17 -39.90 3.01 -15.22
CA LEU A 17 -40.52 1.96 -14.42
C LEU A 17 -41.93 2.36 -13.97
N PHE A 18 -42.08 3.60 -13.49
CA PHE A 18 -43.36 4.15 -13.06
C PHE A 18 -44.38 4.18 -14.20
N LEU A 19 -43.97 4.67 -15.38
CA LEU A 19 -44.85 4.74 -16.55
C LEU A 19 -45.30 3.34 -16.99
N SER A 20 -44.39 2.37 -17.07
CA SER A 20 -44.73 0.99 -17.44
C SER A 20 -45.73 0.37 -16.48
N VAL A 21 -45.55 0.57 -15.16
CA VAL A 21 -46.45 0.03 -14.13
C VAL A 21 -47.82 0.72 -14.19
N ILE A 22 -47.87 2.05 -14.37
CA ILE A 22 -49.14 2.77 -14.48
C ILE A 22 -49.95 2.34 -15.69
N VAL A 23 -49.30 2.19 -16.86
CA VAL A 23 -50.00 1.76 -18.07
C VAL A 23 -50.66 0.40 -17.85
N LEU A 24 -49.98 -0.52 -17.16
CA LEU A 24 -50.55 -1.82 -16.78
C LEU A 24 -51.78 -1.66 -15.87
N PHE A 25 -51.70 -0.82 -14.82
CA PHE A 25 -52.83 -0.59 -13.91
C PHE A 25 -54.03 0.10 -14.56
N ILE A 26 -53.80 1.10 -15.42
CA ILE A 26 -54.87 1.77 -16.18
C ILE A 26 -55.55 0.78 -17.12
N THR A 27 -54.76 -0.05 -17.81
CA THR A 27 -55.30 -1.10 -18.69
C THR A 27 -56.13 -2.10 -17.90
N PHE A 28 -55.64 -2.56 -16.75
CA PHE A 28 -56.37 -3.46 -15.87
C PHE A 28 -57.67 -2.83 -15.35
N ALA A 29 -57.64 -1.57 -14.91
CA ALA A 29 -58.82 -0.84 -14.44
C ALA A 29 -59.86 -0.69 -15.56
N ALA A 30 -59.44 -0.37 -16.79
CA ALA A 30 -60.34 -0.27 -17.94
C ALA A 30 -60.99 -1.63 -18.28
N CYS A 31 -60.20 -2.71 -18.28
CA CYS A 31 -60.73 -4.07 -18.46
C CYS A 31 -61.71 -4.46 -17.36
N PHE A 32 -61.39 -4.17 -16.10
CA PHE A 32 -62.25 -4.46 -14.95
C PHE A 32 -63.57 -3.70 -15.02
N ILE A 33 -63.53 -2.39 -15.31
CA ILE A 33 -64.73 -1.56 -15.49
C ILE A 33 -65.61 -2.13 -16.61
N THR A 34 -65.01 -2.48 -17.75
CA THR A 34 -65.75 -3.03 -18.91
C THR A 34 -66.41 -4.37 -18.57
N TYR A 35 -65.65 -5.25 -17.90
CA TYR A 35 -66.17 -6.55 -17.45
C TYR A 35 -67.32 -6.38 -16.44
N GLN A 36 -67.16 -5.50 -15.47
CA GLN A 36 -68.18 -5.23 -14.45
C GLN A 36 -69.45 -4.63 -15.04
N TYR A 37 -69.30 -3.67 -15.95
CA TYR A 37 -70.44 -3.09 -16.67
C TYR A 37 -71.26 -4.17 -17.39
N LYS A 38 -70.57 -5.06 -18.11
CA LYS A 38 -71.22 -6.17 -18.83
C LYS A 38 -71.93 -7.11 -17.87
N ARG A 39 -71.25 -7.53 -16.80
CA ARG A 39 -71.78 -8.47 -15.80
C ARG A 39 -73.00 -7.91 -15.08
N GLU A 40 -72.96 -6.64 -14.68
CA GLU A 40 -74.07 -6.02 -13.97
C GLU A 40 -75.29 -5.84 -14.87
N LYS A 41 -75.07 -5.45 -16.13
CA LYS A 41 -76.14 -5.37 -17.12
C LYS A 41 -76.80 -6.72 -17.37
N GLU A 42 -76.01 -7.79 -17.50
CA GLU A 42 -76.51 -9.16 -17.64
C GLU A 42 -77.32 -9.58 -16.39
N TYR A 43 -76.81 -9.32 -15.19
CA TYR A 43 -77.51 -9.59 -13.93
C TYR A 43 -78.88 -8.88 -13.85
N LYS A 44 -78.96 -7.60 -14.25
CA LYS A 44 -80.22 -6.85 -14.26
C LYS A 44 -81.22 -7.38 -15.29
N ILE A 45 -80.75 -7.82 -16.45
CA ILE A 45 -81.59 -8.48 -17.47
C ILE A 45 -82.19 -9.78 -16.94
N GLU A 46 -81.38 -10.62 -16.30
CA GLU A 46 -81.82 -11.88 -15.69
C GLU A 46 -82.78 -11.65 -14.52
N LEU A 47 -82.53 -10.63 -13.70
CA LEU A 47 -83.42 -10.25 -12.60
C LEU A 47 -84.81 -9.85 -13.12
N LEU A 48 -84.86 -9.03 -14.17
CA LEU A 48 -86.13 -8.63 -14.79
C LEU A 48 -86.84 -9.83 -15.45
N HIS A 49 -86.10 -10.70 -16.13
CA HIS A 49 -86.65 -11.93 -16.68
C HIS A 49 -87.31 -12.76 -15.58
N THR A 50 -86.62 -12.98 -14.46
CA THR A 50 -87.12 -13.74 -13.32
C THR A 50 -88.37 -13.11 -12.71
N GLN A 51 -88.42 -11.79 -12.57
CA GLN A 51 -89.63 -11.09 -12.10
C GLN A 51 -90.83 -11.29 -13.03
N LEU A 52 -90.60 -11.25 -14.35
CA LEU A 52 -91.64 -11.51 -15.33
C LEU A 52 -92.06 -12.98 -15.38
N GLN A 53 -91.14 -13.91 -15.10
CA GLN A 53 -91.46 -15.34 -14.95
C GLN A 53 -92.34 -15.58 -13.72
N ASP A 54 -92.02 -14.97 -12.56
CA ASP A 54 -92.87 -15.05 -11.36
C ASP A 54 -94.27 -14.51 -11.65
N TYR A 55 -94.36 -13.39 -12.37
CA TYR A 55 -95.65 -12.85 -12.82
C TYR A 55 -96.40 -13.85 -13.72
N ASN A 56 -95.73 -14.46 -14.70
CA ASN A 56 -96.34 -15.43 -15.59
C ASN A 56 -96.88 -16.66 -14.82
N ALA A 57 -96.15 -17.13 -13.82
CA ALA A 57 -96.56 -18.25 -12.96
C ALA A 57 -97.80 -17.90 -12.12
N ARG A 58 -97.83 -16.72 -11.48
CA ARG A 58 -99.02 -16.24 -10.74
C ARG A 58 -100.23 -16.07 -11.65
N LEU A 59 -100.01 -15.59 -12.88
CA LEU A 59 -101.07 -15.47 -13.86
C LEU A 59 -101.62 -16.84 -14.27
N HIS A 60 -100.75 -17.84 -14.46
CA HIS A 60 -101.15 -19.22 -14.75
C HIS A 60 -102.04 -19.81 -13.65
N GLU A 61 -101.64 -19.71 -12.38
CA GLU A 61 -102.45 -20.15 -11.23
C GLU A 61 -103.83 -19.48 -11.23
N LYS A 62 -103.89 -18.20 -11.61
CA LYS A 62 -105.15 -17.47 -11.68
C LYS A 62 -106.01 -17.82 -12.89
N ILE A 63 -105.41 -18.16 -14.03
CA ILE A 63 -106.12 -18.61 -15.23
C ILE A 63 -106.76 -19.98 -14.99
N ASP A 64 -106.05 -20.89 -14.31
CA ASP A 64 -106.54 -22.25 -14.03
C ASP A 64 -107.77 -22.24 -13.10
N THR A 65 -107.83 -21.27 -12.20
CA THR A 65 -108.98 -21.05 -11.29
C THR A 65 -110.15 -20.27 -11.90
N LEU A 66 -109.96 -19.61 -13.04
CA LEU A 66 -110.95 -18.72 -13.68
C LEU A 66 -111.54 -19.37 -14.94
N THR A 67 -112.36 -20.39 -14.74
CA THR A 67 -112.88 -21.23 -15.82
C THR A 67 -114.00 -20.60 -16.68
N HIS A 68 -114.11 -19.26 -16.85
CA HIS A 68 -114.79 -18.53 -17.97
C HIS A 68 -115.13 -17.07 -17.60
N ALA A 69 -114.17 -16.13 -17.67
CA ALA A 69 -114.48 -14.69 -17.83
C ALA A 69 -113.26 -13.89 -18.32
N LYS A 70 -113.21 -13.58 -19.62
CA LYS A 70 -112.18 -12.69 -20.22
C LYS A 70 -112.07 -11.34 -19.51
N GLU A 71 -113.15 -10.86 -18.89
CA GLU A 71 -113.17 -9.61 -18.12
C GLU A 71 -112.43 -9.70 -16.78
N GLN A 72 -112.47 -10.85 -16.10
CA GLN A 72 -111.78 -11.05 -14.82
C GLN A 72 -110.26 -11.16 -15.00
N LEU A 73 -109.81 -11.73 -16.13
CA LEU A 73 -108.40 -11.73 -16.52
C LEU A 73 -107.88 -10.31 -16.81
N LYS A 74 -108.67 -9.49 -17.52
CA LYS A 74 -108.34 -8.08 -17.76
C LYS A 74 -108.22 -7.29 -16.45
N ALA A 75 -109.13 -7.52 -15.49
CA ALA A 75 -109.10 -6.87 -14.17
C ALA A 75 -107.89 -7.30 -13.32
N PHE A 76 -107.46 -8.57 -13.41
CA PHE A 76 -106.26 -9.05 -12.74
C PHE A 76 -104.99 -8.41 -13.30
N ILE A 77 -104.89 -8.34 -14.63
CA ILE A 77 -103.79 -7.67 -15.33
C ILE A 77 -103.74 -6.19 -14.92
N SER A 78 -104.85 -5.45 -14.93
CA SER A 78 -104.85 -4.03 -14.57
C SER A 78 -104.50 -3.74 -13.09
N LYS A 79 -104.72 -4.68 -12.17
CA LYS A 79 -104.51 -4.47 -10.72
C LYS A 79 -103.12 -4.91 -10.23
N HIS A 80 -102.49 -5.90 -10.87
CA HIS A 80 -101.22 -6.49 -10.44
C HIS A 80 -100.08 -6.31 -11.45
N ALA A 81 -100.33 -5.67 -12.60
CA ALA A 81 -99.29 -5.43 -13.59
C ALA A 81 -98.35 -4.30 -13.18
N MET A 82 -97.07 -4.46 -13.54
CA MET A 82 -96.18 -3.32 -13.75
C MET A 82 -96.84 -2.36 -14.77
N PRO A 83 -96.69 -1.03 -14.62
CA PRO A 83 -97.21 -0.08 -15.60
C PRO A 83 -96.75 -0.47 -17.01
N ASP A 84 -97.66 -0.47 -17.97
CA ASP A 84 -97.41 -0.84 -19.38
C ASP A 84 -97.08 -2.31 -19.67
N LEU A 85 -97.23 -3.23 -18.70
CA LEU A 85 -97.05 -4.66 -18.95
C LEU A 85 -98.07 -5.19 -19.95
N ARG A 86 -97.57 -5.65 -21.09
CA ARG A 86 -98.34 -6.39 -22.09
C ARG A 86 -98.30 -7.88 -21.78
N VAL A 87 -99.45 -8.53 -21.84
CA VAL A 87 -99.59 -9.97 -21.62
C VAL A 87 -100.23 -10.59 -22.85
N THR A 88 -99.61 -11.64 -23.36
CA THR A 88 -100.11 -12.45 -24.48
C THR A 88 -100.20 -13.91 -24.04
N ILE A 89 -101.35 -14.56 -24.25
CA ILE A 89 -101.49 -16.01 -24.08
C ILE A 89 -101.44 -16.64 -25.47
N ILE A 90 -100.62 -17.67 -25.62
CA ILE A 90 -100.31 -18.29 -26.91
C ILE A 90 -100.52 -19.80 -26.76
N ASP A 91 -101.13 -20.48 -27.73
CA ASP A 91 -101.18 -21.95 -27.73
C ASP A 91 -99.80 -22.57 -28.05
N LEU A 92 -99.67 -23.88 -27.86
CA LEU A 92 -98.41 -24.60 -28.15
C LEU A 92 -98.03 -24.60 -29.65
N LYS A 93 -98.96 -24.24 -30.54
CA LYS A 93 -98.73 -24.10 -31.99
C LYS A 93 -98.36 -22.67 -32.38
N GLY A 94 -98.23 -21.76 -31.40
CA GLY A 94 -97.85 -20.37 -31.56
C GLY A 94 -98.99 -19.41 -31.92
N LYS A 95 -100.26 -19.85 -31.92
CA LYS A 95 -101.42 -18.99 -32.19
C LYS A 95 -101.80 -18.19 -30.95
N VAL A 96 -102.07 -16.89 -31.12
CA VAL A 96 -102.46 -16.01 -30.01
C VAL A 96 -103.91 -16.29 -29.58
N LEU A 97 -104.09 -16.63 -28.30
CA LEU A 97 -105.39 -16.87 -27.66
C LEU A 97 -105.94 -15.64 -26.94
N PHE A 98 -105.04 -14.74 -26.51
CA PHE A 98 -105.37 -13.48 -25.84
C PHE A 98 -104.19 -12.51 -25.95
N ASP A 99 -104.46 -11.20 -26.07
CA ASP A 99 -103.48 -10.14 -25.95
C ASP A 99 -104.09 -8.95 -25.19
N SER A 100 -103.35 -8.38 -24.24
CA SER A 100 -103.84 -7.27 -23.41
C SER A 100 -103.84 -5.92 -24.13
N TYR A 101 -103.11 -5.77 -25.23
CA TYR A 101 -102.98 -4.53 -26.00
C TYR A 101 -103.83 -4.53 -27.28
N GLN A 102 -103.99 -5.68 -27.95
CA GLN A 102 -104.74 -5.82 -29.20
C GLN A 102 -106.09 -6.53 -28.96
N PRO A 103 -107.25 -5.83 -29.02
CA PRO A 103 -108.56 -6.45 -28.87
C PRO A 103 -108.87 -7.47 -29.98
N ASN A 104 -108.38 -7.21 -31.21
CA ASN A 104 -108.52 -8.11 -32.36
C ASN A 104 -107.29 -9.03 -32.50
N TYR A 105 -106.96 -9.77 -31.45
CA TYR A 105 -105.77 -10.64 -31.39
C TYR A 105 -105.81 -11.83 -32.37
N LYS A 106 -106.95 -12.11 -33.02
CA LYS A 106 -107.09 -13.18 -34.02
C LYS A 106 -106.37 -12.87 -35.34
N GLU A 107 -106.07 -11.60 -35.59
CA GLU A 107 -105.31 -11.13 -36.77
C GLU A 107 -103.81 -11.05 -36.50
N LEU A 108 -103.36 -11.33 -35.27
CA LEU A 108 -101.94 -11.38 -34.96
C LEU A 108 -101.31 -12.62 -35.61
N GLU A 109 -100.10 -12.42 -36.12
CA GLU A 109 -99.30 -13.50 -36.72
C GLU A 109 -99.01 -14.62 -35.72
N ASN A 110 -98.56 -15.76 -36.23
CA ASN A 110 -98.12 -16.86 -35.39
C ASN A 110 -96.79 -16.50 -34.68
N HIS A 111 -96.73 -16.71 -33.37
CA HIS A 111 -95.60 -16.36 -32.52
C HIS A 111 -94.54 -17.47 -32.37
N LEU A 112 -94.71 -18.62 -33.01
CA LEU A 112 -93.82 -19.79 -32.85
C LEU A 112 -92.35 -19.49 -33.22
N SER A 113 -92.14 -18.63 -34.23
CA SER A 113 -90.80 -18.23 -34.69
C SER A 113 -90.13 -17.18 -33.80
N ARG A 114 -90.83 -16.64 -32.80
CA ARG A 114 -90.28 -15.61 -31.90
C ARG A 114 -89.29 -16.26 -30.93
N LYS A 115 -88.13 -15.63 -30.76
CA LYS A 115 -86.99 -16.19 -30.02
C LYS A 115 -87.34 -16.54 -28.57
N GLU A 116 -88.11 -15.70 -27.89
CA GLU A 116 -88.57 -15.95 -26.52
C GLU A 116 -89.52 -17.16 -26.44
N VAL A 117 -90.41 -17.31 -27.42
CA VAL A 117 -91.45 -18.36 -27.46
C VAL A 117 -90.83 -19.71 -27.84
N SER A 118 -89.98 -19.71 -28.86
CA SER A 118 -89.23 -20.89 -29.29
C SER A 118 -88.33 -21.43 -28.18
N LYS A 119 -87.64 -20.56 -27.44
CA LYS A 119 -86.86 -20.95 -26.25
C LYS A 119 -87.76 -21.51 -25.15
N ALA A 120 -88.88 -20.86 -24.84
CA ALA A 120 -89.81 -21.35 -23.82
C ALA A 120 -90.33 -22.76 -24.12
N LEU A 121 -90.59 -23.09 -25.39
CA LEU A 121 -90.99 -24.44 -25.79
C LEU A 121 -89.87 -25.50 -25.64
N GLN A 122 -88.60 -25.09 -25.72
CA GLN A 122 -87.45 -25.99 -25.60
C GLN A 122 -86.97 -26.18 -24.15
N SER A 123 -86.90 -25.09 -23.38
CA SER A 123 -86.30 -25.03 -22.04
C SER A 123 -87.28 -24.69 -20.92
N GLY A 124 -88.58 -24.60 -21.20
CA GLY A 124 -89.63 -24.23 -20.24
C GLY A 124 -89.83 -22.72 -20.08
N ASN A 125 -88.78 -21.91 -20.28
CA ASN A 125 -88.87 -20.46 -20.36
C ASN A 125 -87.89 -19.87 -21.39
N GLY A 126 -88.10 -18.60 -21.73
CA GLY A 126 -87.21 -17.86 -22.63
C GLY A 126 -87.47 -16.36 -22.61
N PHE A 127 -86.48 -15.59 -23.05
CA PHE A 127 -86.60 -14.13 -23.18
C PHE A 127 -85.92 -13.60 -24.43
N ASP A 128 -86.34 -12.41 -24.84
CA ASP A 128 -85.68 -11.61 -25.86
C ASP A 128 -85.68 -10.13 -25.48
N VAL A 129 -84.53 -9.49 -25.66
CA VAL A 129 -84.31 -8.11 -25.23
C VAL A 129 -84.36 -7.20 -26.46
N ARG A 130 -85.18 -6.15 -26.39
CA ARG A 130 -85.25 -5.08 -27.41
C ARG A 130 -85.76 -5.56 -28.78
N ARG A 131 -86.68 -6.53 -28.81
CA ARG A 131 -87.42 -6.88 -30.04
C ARG A 131 -88.50 -5.84 -30.31
N THR A 132 -88.56 -5.30 -31.52
CA THR A 132 -89.63 -4.37 -31.92
C THR A 132 -90.95 -5.13 -32.03
N SER A 133 -92.00 -4.59 -31.42
CA SER A 133 -93.35 -5.11 -31.62
C SER A 133 -93.88 -4.65 -32.97
N GLU A 134 -94.33 -5.58 -33.80
CA GLU A 134 -95.01 -5.29 -35.06
C GLU A 134 -96.35 -4.58 -34.83
N THR A 135 -96.94 -4.79 -33.64
CA THR A 135 -98.22 -4.17 -33.25
C THR A 135 -98.07 -2.70 -32.85
N THR A 136 -97.06 -2.37 -32.05
CA THR A 136 -96.92 -1.04 -31.44
C THR A 136 -95.77 -0.23 -32.02
N GLY A 137 -94.90 -0.82 -32.84
CA GLY A 137 -93.72 -0.18 -33.43
C GLY A 137 -92.58 0.10 -32.44
N LEU A 138 -92.74 -0.24 -31.16
CA LEU A 138 -91.78 0.04 -30.09
C LEU A 138 -90.99 -1.21 -29.70
N PRO A 139 -89.73 -1.09 -29.23
CA PRO A 139 -88.97 -2.21 -28.68
C PRO A 139 -89.52 -2.64 -27.31
N TYR A 140 -89.54 -3.94 -27.03
CA TYR A 140 -89.96 -4.51 -25.74
C TYR A 140 -88.91 -5.50 -25.20
N PHE A 141 -88.93 -5.67 -23.89
CA PHE A 141 -88.35 -6.84 -23.21
C PHE A 141 -89.44 -7.91 -23.11
N TYR A 142 -89.23 -9.08 -23.72
CA TYR A 142 -90.19 -10.18 -23.70
C TYR A 142 -89.71 -11.32 -22.81
N SER A 143 -90.62 -11.90 -22.04
CA SER A 143 -90.41 -13.08 -21.20
C SER A 143 -91.55 -14.06 -21.42
N ALA A 144 -91.25 -15.28 -21.85
CA ALA A 144 -92.21 -16.33 -22.12
C ALA A 144 -91.99 -17.53 -21.19
N THR A 145 -93.08 -18.09 -20.68
CA THR A 145 -93.10 -19.29 -19.82
C THR A 145 -94.06 -20.29 -20.45
N ALA A 146 -93.58 -21.50 -20.74
CA ALA A 146 -94.41 -22.57 -21.27
C ALA A 146 -95.04 -23.37 -20.13
N PHE A 147 -96.35 -23.57 -20.22
CA PHE A 147 -97.14 -24.45 -19.35
C PHE A 147 -97.76 -25.57 -20.21
N ASP A 148 -98.40 -26.56 -19.57
CA ASP A 148 -98.85 -27.79 -20.23
C ASP A 148 -99.73 -27.58 -21.48
N ASN A 149 -100.57 -26.54 -21.47
CA ASN A 149 -101.57 -26.30 -22.53
C ASN A 149 -101.39 -24.98 -23.30
N TYR A 150 -100.57 -24.06 -22.79
CA TYR A 150 -100.38 -22.73 -23.38
C TYR A 150 -99.10 -22.07 -22.85
N ILE A 151 -98.67 -21.00 -23.51
CA ILE A 151 -97.53 -20.17 -23.13
C ILE A 151 -98.06 -18.83 -22.64
N VAL A 152 -97.62 -18.40 -21.46
CA VAL A 152 -97.82 -17.02 -21.01
C VAL A 152 -96.60 -16.21 -21.41
N ARG A 153 -96.83 -15.13 -22.14
CA ARG A 153 -95.79 -14.17 -22.49
C ARG A 153 -96.10 -12.81 -21.90
N SER A 154 -95.19 -12.33 -21.08
CA SER A 154 -95.18 -10.96 -20.56
C SER A 154 -94.16 -10.11 -21.33
N ALA A 155 -94.49 -8.84 -21.54
CA ALA A 155 -93.65 -7.92 -22.26
C ALA A 155 -93.73 -6.51 -21.68
N LEU A 156 -92.58 -5.87 -21.45
CA LEU A 156 -92.49 -4.48 -21.00
C LEU A 156 -91.90 -3.61 -22.10
N PRO A 157 -92.44 -2.39 -22.36
CA PRO A 157 -91.82 -1.47 -23.30
C PRO A 157 -90.40 -1.15 -22.87
N TYR A 158 -89.46 -1.22 -23.82
CA TYR A 158 -88.07 -0.85 -23.63
C TYR A 158 -87.93 0.68 -23.70
N ASN A 159 -88.62 1.37 -22.79
CA ASN A 159 -88.68 2.82 -22.66
C ASN A 159 -87.48 3.37 -21.87
N VAL A 160 -87.35 4.70 -21.82
CA VAL A 160 -86.24 5.38 -21.11
C VAL A 160 -86.18 4.99 -19.63
N SER A 161 -87.32 4.76 -18.99
CA SER A 161 -87.39 4.31 -17.59
C SER A 161 -86.81 2.91 -17.41
N LEU A 162 -87.17 1.96 -18.27
CA LEU A 162 -86.64 0.61 -18.23
C LEU A 162 -85.14 0.57 -18.58
N ILE A 163 -84.71 1.40 -19.53
CA ILE A 163 -83.29 1.57 -19.88
C ILE A 163 -82.48 2.06 -18.68
N ASN A 164 -82.99 3.05 -17.94
CA ASN A 164 -82.32 3.57 -16.76
C ASN A 164 -82.30 2.55 -15.61
N ASN A 165 -83.38 1.79 -15.42
CA ASN A 165 -83.43 0.74 -14.40
C ASN A 165 -82.49 -0.45 -14.73
N LEU A 166 -82.34 -0.78 -16.02
CA LEU A 166 -81.41 -1.81 -16.53
C LEU A 166 -79.97 -1.30 -16.69
N ALA A 167 -79.70 -0.01 -16.53
CA ALA A 167 -78.35 0.54 -16.58
C ALA A 167 -77.54 0.05 -15.37
N ALA A 168 -76.26 -0.31 -15.57
CA ALA A 168 -75.38 -0.70 -14.47
C ALA A 168 -75.24 0.47 -13.45
N ASP A 169 -75.25 0.15 -12.15
CA ASP A 169 -74.99 1.10 -11.08
C ASP A 169 -73.58 1.68 -11.23
N SER A 170 -73.42 2.99 -11.11
CA SER A 170 -72.13 3.64 -11.32
C SER A 170 -71.21 3.60 -10.09
N HIS A 171 -71.66 3.10 -8.94
CA HIS A 171 -70.84 3.08 -7.71
C HIS A 171 -69.54 2.26 -7.86
N TYR A 172 -69.53 1.17 -8.63
CA TYR A 172 -68.31 0.38 -8.84
C TYR A 172 -67.23 1.17 -9.63
N ILE A 173 -67.62 2.14 -10.45
CA ILE A 173 -66.69 2.98 -11.22
C ILE A 173 -65.90 3.86 -10.27
N TRP A 174 -66.60 4.56 -9.36
CA TRP A 174 -65.97 5.40 -8.34
C TRP A 174 -65.08 4.61 -7.40
N PHE A 175 -65.53 3.42 -6.97
CA PHE A 175 -64.70 2.51 -6.18
C PHE A 175 -63.41 2.13 -6.92
N THR A 176 -63.52 1.73 -8.19
CA THR A 176 -62.36 1.34 -9.01
C THR A 176 -61.38 2.51 -9.21
N LEU A 177 -61.89 3.71 -9.49
CA LEU A 177 -61.07 4.92 -9.65
C LEU A 177 -60.34 5.29 -8.35
N MET A 178 -61.02 5.21 -7.20
CA MET A 178 -60.42 5.52 -5.89
C MET A 178 -59.28 4.55 -5.54
N VAL A 179 -59.50 3.25 -5.71
CA VAL A 179 -58.45 2.23 -5.49
C VAL A 179 -57.28 2.43 -6.47
N THR A 180 -57.57 2.71 -7.74
CA THR A 180 -56.53 2.97 -8.76
C THR A 180 -55.69 4.18 -8.40
N MET A 181 -56.31 5.26 -7.93
CA MET A 181 -55.60 6.48 -7.49
C MET A 181 -54.67 6.20 -6.30
N ILE A 182 -55.14 5.46 -5.29
CA ILE A 182 -54.33 5.08 -4.12
C ILE A 182 -53.12 4.25 -4.56
N LEU A 183 -53.31 3.27 -5.44
CA LEU A 183 -52.22 2.44 -5.97
C LEU A 183 -51.21 3.29 -6.75
N ILE A 184 -51.67 4.21 -7.61
CA ILE A 184 -50.79 5.12 -8.34
C ILE A 184 -49.92 5.96 -7.38
N LEU A 185 -50.50 6.50 -6.31
CA LEU A 185 -49.77 7.28 -5.31
C LEU A 185 -48.74 6.44 -4.53
N LEU A 186 -49.11 5.22 -4.13
CA LEU A 186 -48.20 4.29 -3.46
C LEU A 186 -47.02 3.91 -4.37
N PHE A 187 -47.30 3.55 -5.63
CA PHE A 187 -46.27 3.24 -6.61
C PHE A 187 -45.40 4.44 -6.95
N TYR A 188 -45.97 5.64 -7.04
CA TYR A 188 -45.19 6.86 -7.25
C TYR A 188 -44.15 7.06 -6.14
N LYS A 189 -44.57 6.96 -4.87
CA LYS A 189 -43.65 7.06 -3.73
C LYS A 189 -42.57 5.98 -3.76
N PHE A 190 -42.95 4.73 -4.03
CA PHE A 190 -42.02 3.60 -4.08
C PHE A 190 -41.00 3.75 -5.21
N THR A 191 -41.45 4.01 -6.44
CA THR A 191 -40.58 4.15 -7.61
C THR A 191 -39.70 5.39 -7.53
N ASN A 192 -40.18 6.48 -6.93
CA ASN A 192 -39.34 7.67 -6.71
C ASN A 192 -38.22 7.37 -5.71
N LYS A 193 -38.52 6.71 -4.58
CA LYS A 193 -37.51 6.29 -3.58
C LYS A 193 -36.46 5.34 -4.17
N LEU A 194 -36.88 4.38 -4.99
CA LEU A 194 -35.95 3.48 -5.69
C LEU A 194 -35.06 4.25 -6.69
N GLY A 195 -35.66 5.21 -7.41
CA GLY A 195 -34.96 6.05 -8.38
C GLY A 195 -33.85 6.90 -7.80
N THR A 196 -34.09 7.49 -6.63
CA THR A 196 -33.10 8.31 -5.93
C THR A 196 -31.89 7.46 -5.52
N SER A 197 -32.11 6.27 -4.95
CA SER A 197 -31.02 5.37 -4.54
C SER A 197 -30.14 4.94 -5.72
N ILE A 198 -30.75 4.54 -6.84
CA ILE A 198 -30.00 4.13 -8.03
C ILE A 198 -29.21 5.32 -8.62
N SER A 199 -29.79 6.51 -8.61
CA SER A 199 -29.12 7.71 -9.12
C SER A 199 -27.90 8.09 -8.29
N GLN A 200 -28.01 7.99 -6.96
CA GLN A 200 -26.91 8.23 -6.01
C GLN A 200 -25.79 7.19 -6.16
N LEU A 201 -26.13 5.90 -6.32
CA LEU A 201 -25.14 4.85 -6.54
C LEU A 201 -24.41 5.04 -7.89
N ARG A 202 -25.14 5.44 -8.93
CA ARG A 202 -24.54 5.79 -10.24
C ARG A 202 -23.58 6.97 -10.11
N GLU A 203 -23.96 8.01 -9.38
CA GLU A 203 -23.12 9.18 -9.16
C GLU A 203 -21.85 8.81 -8.39
N PHE A 204 -21.97 8.01 -7.32
CA PHE A 204 -20.84 7.43 -6.60
C PHE A 204 -19.91 6.66 -7.55
N ALA A 205 -20.44 5.76 -8.39
CA ALA A 205 -19.63 4.98 -9.32
C ALA A 205 -18.89 5.87 -10.34
N MET A 206 -19.53 6.94 -10.83
CA MET A 206 -18.90 7.91 -11.74
C MET A 206 -17.77 8.71 -11.07
N ARG A 207 -17.96 9.14 -9.82
CA ARG A 207 -16.92 9.86 -9.06
C ARG A 207 -15.75 8.94 -8.70
N ALA A 208 -16.06 7.70 -8.32
CA ALA A 208 -15.09 6.65 -8.02
C ALA A 208 -14.18 6.32 -9.22
N ASP A 209 -14.74 6.27 -10.44
CA ASP A 209 -14.01 6.06 -11.70
C ASP A 209 -13.06 7.24 -12.02
N ARG A 210 -13.46 8.46 -11.65
CA ARG A 210 -12.63 9.68 -11.81
C ARG A 210 -11.60 9.87 -10.70
N ASN A 211 -11.53 8.96 -9.73
CA ASN A 211 -10.58 9.01 -8.63
C ASN A 211 -10.76 10.29 -7.77
N GLU A 212 -11.98 10.84 -7.72
CA GLU A 212 -12.34 12.03 -6.91
C GLU A 212 -12.45 11.65 -5.42
N PRO A 213 -12.09 12.55 -4.48
CA PRO A 213 -12.20 12.28 -3.05
C PRO A 213 -13.68 12.04 -2.68
N ILE A 214 -13.95 10.87 -2.11
CA ILE A 214 -15.29 10.49 -1.68
C ILE A 214 -15.46 10.93 -0.23
N GLU A 215 -16.06 12.11 -0.06
CA GLU A 215 -16.38 12.66 1.26
C GLU A 215 -17.30 11.71 2.05
N MET A 216 -17.00 11.52 3.35
CA MET A 216 -17.73 10.60 4.24
C MET A 216 -19.21 10.97 4.46
N GLU A 217 -19.63 12.17 4.06
CA GLU A 217 -21.02 12.62 4.16
C GLU A 217 -21.98 11.81 3.26
N MET A 218 -21.47 11.09 2.26
CA MET A 218 -22.26 10.21 1.40
C MET A 218 -22.82 8.97 2.14
N GLN A 219 -22.33 8.63 3.34
CA GLN A 219 -22.86 7.50 4.12
C GLN A 219 -24.30 7.71 4.62
N TYR A 220 -24.73 8.95 4.80
CA TYR A 220 -26.06 9.31 5.33
C TYR A 220 -27.12 9.52 4.24
N ILE A 221 -26.77 9.34 2.97
CA ILE A 221 -27.62 9.70 1.83
C ILE A 221 -28.49 8.52 1.35
N PHE A 222 -28.13 7.28 1.73
CA PHE A 222 -28.82 6.08 1.26
C PHE A 222 -29.96 5.66 2.21
N PRO A 223 -31.13 5.24 1.68
CA PRO A 223 -32.26 4.83 2.49
C PRO A 223 -31.98 3.55 3.28
N HIS A 224 -32.59 3.41 4.46
CA HIS A 224 -32.53 2.21 5.30
C HIS A 224 -33.37 1.06 4.72
N ASN A 225 -32.90 0.47 3.63
CA ASN A 225 -33.45 -0.74 3.01
C ASN A 225 -32.30 -1.57 2.40
N GLU A 226 -32.61 -2.74 1.85
CA GLU A 226 -31.62 -3.69 1.31
C GLU A 226 -30.72 -3.03 0.25
N LEU A 227 -31.28 -2.12 -0.54
CA LEU A 227 -30.51 -1.37 -1.54
C LEU A 227 -29.54 -0.36 -0.90
N GLY A 228 -29.92 0.26 0.20
CA GLY A 228 -29.02 1.12 0.97
C GLY A 228 -27.90 0.36 1.65
N GLU A 229 -28.18 -0.81 2.24
CA GLU A 229 -27.16 -1.70 2.81
C GLU A 229 -26.12 -2.12 1.76
N ILE A 230 -26.59 -2.56 0.57
CA ILE A 230 -25.70 -2.89 -0.55
C ILE A 230 -24.87 -1.68 -0.96
N SER A 231 -25.48 -0.49 -1.05
CA SER A 231 -24.77 0.74 -1.42
C SER A 231 -23.68 1.08 -0.40
N GLN A 232 -23.97 0.95 0.91
CA GLN A 232 -22.99 1.15 1.98
C GLN A 232 -21.84 0.15 1.91
N HIS A 233 -22.13 -1.14 1.65
CA HIS A 233 -21.09 -2.16 1.47
C HIS A 233 -20.17 -1.86 0.28
N ILE A 234 -20.73 -1.42 -0.86
CA ILE A 234 -19.95 -1.03 -2.04
C ILE A 234 -19.02 0.15 -1.70
N ILE A 235 -19.53 1.16 -0.99
CA ILE A 235 -18.74 2.31 -0.55
C ILE A 235 -17.60 1.88 0.38
N GLN A 236 -17.88 0.99 1.35
CA GLN A 236 -16.86 0.45 2.25
C GLN A 236 -15.75 -0.32 1.52
N ILE A 237 -16.11 -1.14 0.53
CA ILE A 237 -15.15 -1.87 -0.30
C ILE A 237 -14.25 -0.88 -1.06
N TYR A 238 -14.85 0.14 -1.69
CA TYR A 238 -14.08 1.15 -2.40
C TYR A 238 -13.14 1.93 -1.47
N LYS A 239 -13.63 2.34 -0.29
CA LYS A 239 -12.82 3.03 0.72
C LYS A 239 -11.61 2.19 1.13
N ARG A 240 -11.82 0.91 1.46
CA ARG A 240 -10.73 -0.01 1.82
C ARG A 240 -9.73 -0.20 0.67
N LEU A 241 -10.22 -0.30 -0.56
CA LEU A 241 -9.38 -0.41 -1.75
C LEU A 241 -8.52 0.84 -1.94
N HIS A 242 -9.11 2.02 -1.80
CA HIS A 242 -8.41 3.30 -1.90
C HIS A 242 -7.35 3.45 -0.81
N GLU A 243 -7.70 3.19 0.46
CA GLU A 243 -6.76 3.19 1.59
C GLU A 243 -5.61 2.21 1.37
N THR A 244 -5.89 0.99 0.87
CA THR A 244 -4.86 -0.01 0.57
C THR A 244 -3.96 0.45 -0.57
N LYS A 245 -4.51 1.08 -1.61
CA LYS A 245 -3.74 1.63 -2.74
C LYS A 245 -2.81 2.75 -2.29
N GLU A 246 -3.31 3.69 -1.48
CA GLU A 246 -2.51 4.78 -0.92
C GLU A 246 -1.41 4.25 0.01
N ALA A 247 -1.73 3.28 0.89
CA ALA A 247 -0.73 2.64 1.74
C ALA A 247 0.37 1.94 0.91
N LEU A 248 -0.01 1.21 -0.14
CA LEU A 248 0.96 0.60 -1.07
C LEU A 248 1.81 1.64 -1.80
N TYR A 249 1.22 2.76 -2.21
CA TYR A 249 1.94 3.86 -2.84
C TYR A 249 2.99 4.44 -1.88
N ILE A 250 2.60 4.73 -0.63
CA ILE A 250 3.50 5.23 0.40
C ILE A 250 4.63 4.24 0.70
N GLU A 251 4.32 2.94 0.86
CA GLU A 251 5.35 1.91 1.08
C GLU A 251 6.31 1.81 -0.12
N ARG A 252 5.80 1.91 -1.35
CA ARG A 252 6.63 1.95 -2.56
C ARG A 252 7.56 3.16 -2.58
N GLU A 253 7.06 4.36 -2.26
CA GLU A 253 7.88 5.58 -2.18
C GLU A 253 8.95 5.49 -1.09
N LYS A 254 8.63 4.92 0.09
CA LYS A 254 9.62 4.67 1.14
C LYS A 254 10.75 3.75 0.67
N LEU A 255 10.43 2.68 -0.07
CA LEU A 255 11.44 1.77 -0.63
C LEU A 255 12.33 2.47 -1.66
N ILE A 256 11.76 3.29 -2.55
CA ILE A 256 12.51 4.07 -3.54
C ILE A 256 13.41 5.09 -2.83
N ALA A 257 12.89 5.80 -1.83
CA ALA A 257 13.66 6.75 -1.05
C ALA A 257 14.83 6.07 -0.33
N HIS A 258 14.60 4.91 0.29
CA HIS A 258 15.66 4.14 0.94
C HIS A 258 16.76 3.75 -0.05
N LEU A 259 16.39 3.27 -1.24
CA LEU A 259 17.32 2.92 -2.31
C LEU A 259 18.11 4.13 -2.83
N GLN A 260 17.50 5.31 -2.90
CA GLN A 260 18.19 6.55 -3.27
C GLN A 260 19.16 7.04 -2.21
N THR A 261 18.85 6.83 -0.92
CA THR A 261 19.72 7.20 0.21
C THR A 261 20.79 6.16 0.54
N SER A 262 20.71 4.96 -0.05
CA SER A 262 21.71 3.92 0.15
C SER A 262 23.10 4.42 -0.24
N HIS A 263 24.12 4.00 0.50
CA HIS A 263 25.53 4.27 0.19
C HIS A 263 26.11 3.33 -0.89
N GLU A 264 25.25 2.46 -1.42
CA GLU A 264 25.56 1.46 -2.42
C GLU A 264 24.98 1.87 -3.78
N GLY A 265 25.71 1.62 -4.86
CA GLY A 265 25.17 1.76 -6.21
C GLY A 265 24.31 0.56 -6.54
N LEU A 266 22.98 0.71 -6.62
CA LEU A 266 22.04 -0.38 -6.82
C LEU A 266 21.26 -0.24 -8.14
N GLY A 267 21.24 -1.33 -8.91
CA GLY A 267 20.46 -1.47 -10.13
C GLY A 267 19.67 -2.78 -10.16
N VAL A 268 18.35 -2.69 -10.24
CA VAL A 268 17.43 -3.81 -10.39
C VAL A 268 16.96 -3.87 -11.84
N PHE A 269 17.10 -5.05 -12.44
CA PHE A 269 16.77 -5.31 -13.83
C PHE A 269 15.84 -6.50 -13.96
N ASN A 270 14.98 -6.47 -14.97
CA ASN A 270 14.16 -7.61 -15.30
C ASN A 270 14.97 -8.70 -16.01
N LYS A 271 14.34 -9.85 -16.28
CA LYS A 271 14.96 -10.97 -17.02
C LYS A 271 15.50 -10.58 -18.41
N ASP A 272 14.95 -9.54 -19.03
CA ASP A 272 15.34 -9.06 -20.36
C ASP A 272 16.41 -7.95 -20.29
N LYS A 273 17.01 -7.77 -19.10
CA LYS A 273 18.05 -6.77 -18.80
C LYS A 273 17.57 -5.33 -18.96
N LYS A 274 16.27 -5.08 -18.82
CA LYS A 274 15.70 -3.74 -18.78
C LYS A 274 15.63 -3.24 -17.35
N GLU A 275 15.96 -1.97 -17.18
CA GLU A 275 15.88 -1.29 -15.89
C GLU A 275 14.46 -1.40 -15.30
N ILE A 276 14.39 -1.85 -14.05
CA ILE A 276 13.20 -1.71 -13.19
C ILE A 276 13.41 -0.49 -12.28
N LEU A 277 14.61 -0.39 -11.68
CA LEU A 277 14.96 0.69 -10.77
C LEU A 277 16.48 0.80 -10.63
N VAL A 278 17.03 1.99 -10.82
CA VAL A 278 18.45 2.29 -10.62
C VAL A 278 18.61 3.56 -9.80
N ASN A 279 19.52 3.55 -8.83
CA ASN A 279 19.87 4.77 -8.09
C ASN A 279 21.04 5.53 -8.75
N ASN A 280 21.25 6.78 -8.33
CA ASN A 280 22.27 7.64 -8.91
C ASN A 280 23.69 7.07 -8.71
N LEU A 281 23.97 6.48 -7.54
CA LEU A 281 25.28 5.89 -7.23
C LEU A 281 25.66 4.75 -8.17
N PHE A 282 24.69 3.92 -8.59
CA PHE A 282 24.94 2.83 -9.53
C PHE A 282 25.50 3.37 -10.84
N THR A 283 24.90 4.44 -11.38
CA THR A 283 25.35 5.07 -12.62
C THR A 283 26.73 5.70 -12.44
N GLN A 284 26.95 6.41 -11.31
CA GLN A 284 28.25 7.01 -11.01
C GLN A 284 29.37 5.98 -10.91
N TYR A 285 29.15 4.88 -10.18
CA TYR A 285 30.16 3.83 -10.06
C TYR A 285 30.34 3.06 -11.37
N SER A 286 29.27 2.80 -12.12
CA SER A 286 29.38 2.18 -13.45
C SER A 286 30.19 3.05 -14.43
N ASN A 287 30.04 4.38 -14.37
CA ASN A 287 30.85 5.31 -15.15
C ASN A 287 32.33 5.29 -14.73
N LEU A 288 32.61 5.27 -13.42
CA LEU A 288 33.98 5.17 -12.89
C LEU A 288 34.65 3.84 -13.23
N ILE A 289 33.89 2.75 -13.30
CA ILE A 289 34.41 1.42 -13.65
C ILE A 289 34.69 1.33 -15.16
N SER A 290 33.81 1.88 -15.99
CA SER A 290 33.91 1.80 -17.46
C SER A 290 34.81 2.86 -18.11
N ASP A 291 35.27 3.86 -17.35
CA ASP A 291 35.93 5.07 -17.86
C ASP A 291 35.08 5.80 -18.93
N SER A 292 33.75 5.67 -18.87
CA SER A 292 32.82 6.23 -19.86
C SER A 292 31.55 6.74 -19.19
N ASN A 293 30.88 7.73 -19.83
CA ASN A 293 29.58 8.21 -19.35
C ASN A 293 28.47 7.40 -20.02
N LEU A 294 27.88 6.48 -19.27
CA LEU A 294 26.77 5.66 -19.71
C LEU A 294 25.52 6.54 -19.88
N GLN A 295 24.81 6.38 -21.00
CA GLN A 295 23.55 7.11 -21.22
C GLN A 295 22.36 6.39 -20.59
N THR A 296 22.41 5.05 -20.56
CA THR A 296 21.38 4.22 -19.92
C THR A 296 22.02 3.17 -19.01
N ALA A 297 21.27 2.72 -18.01
CA ALA A 297 21.78 1.73 -17.06
C ALA A 297 22.08 0.38 -17.71
N GLU A 298 21.42 0.04 -18.83
CA GLU A 298 21.67 -1.22 -19.56
C GLU A 298 23.05 -1.29 -20.21
N GLU A 299 23.72 -0.17 -20.42
CA GLU A 299 25.09 -0.16 -20.95
C GLU A 299 26.09 -0.81 -19.97
N VAL A 300 25.70 -0.98 -18.69
CA VAL A 300 26.49 -1.71 -17.67
C VAL A 300 26.85 -3.14 -18.12
N PHE A 301 26.01 -3.76 -18.95
CA PHE A 301 26.25 -5.13 -19.44
C PHE A 301 27.35 -5.21 -20.52
N ALA A 302 27.73 -4.08 -21.11
CA ALA A 302 28.82 -3.98 -22.08
C ALA A 302 30.19 -3.73 -21.43
N ILE A 303 30.23 -3.39 -20.13
CA ILE A 303 31.46 -3.10 -19.40
C ILE A 303 32.33 -4.36 -19.31
N ILE A 304 33.58 -4.24 -19.75
CA ILE A 304 34.53 -5.36 -19.84
C ILE A 304 34.85 -5.91 -18.45
N GLU A 305 35.05 -5.03 -17.48
CA GLU A 305 35.32 -5.33 -16.07
C GLU A 305 34.18 -6.13 -15.41
N LEU A 306 32.94 -5.95 -15.88
CA LEU A 306 31.75 -6.61 -15.34
C LEU A 306 31.35 -7.89 -16.10
N LYS A 307 32.15 -8.32 -17.08
CA LYS A 307 31.94 -9.56 -17.84
C LYS A 307 31.67 -10.79 -16.97
N PRO A 308 32.31 -11.00 -15.79
CA PRO A 308 31.99 -12.12 -14.91
C PRO A 308 30.55 -12.10 -14.40
N ILE A 309 30.02 -10.91 -14.08
CA ILE A 309 28.63 -10.72 -13.63
C ILE A 309 27.66 -10.95 -14.79
N THR A 310 27.92 -10.32 -15.94
CA THR A 310 27.10 -10.50 -17.14
C THR A 310 27.08 -11.97 -17.61
N GLY A 311 28.22 -12.65 -17.50
CA GLY A 311 28.34 -14.08 -17.77
C GLY A 311 27.51 -14.95 -16.83
N PHE A 312 27.54 -14.65 -15.53
CA PHE A 312 26.72 -15.31 -14.50
C PHE A 312 25.22 -15.16 -14.78
N ILE A 313 24.75 -13.94 -15.07
CA ILE A 313 23.35 -13.66 -15.43
C ILE A 313 22.92 -14.50 -16.65
N ASN A 314 23.71 -14.45 -17.73
CA ASN A 314 23.42 -15.19 -18.95
C ASN A 314 23.38 -16.72 -18.74
N GLN A 315 24.24 -17.24 -17.85
CA GLN A 315 24.29 -18.66 -17.53
C GLN A 315 23.03 -19.12 -16.78
N MET A 316 22.56 -18.32 -15.82
CA MET A 316 21.41 -18.65 -14.98
C MET A 316 20.08 -18.55 -15.76
N GLN A 317 19.98 -17.63 -16.72
CA GLN A 317 18.84 -17.56 -17.64
C GLN A 317 18.72 -18.79 -18.56
N LYS A 318 19.84 -19.37 -18.99
CA LYS A 318 19.86 -20.54 -19.90
C LYS A 318 19.67 -21.88 -19.19
N ARG A 319 20.02 -21.98 -17.91
CA ARG A 319 19.90 -23.20 -17.10
C ARG A 319 19.38 -22.87 -15.69
N PRO A 320 18.06 -22.61 -15.54
CA PRO A 320 17.46 -22.22 -14.26
C PRO A 320 17.37 -23.38 -13.24
N VAL A 321 17.85 -24.58 -13.57
CA VAL A 321 17.63 -25.80 -12.76
C VAL A 321 18.83 -26.11 -11.85
N GLY A 322 18.54 -26.20 -10.56
CA GLY A 322 19.38 -26.80 -9.52
C GLY A 322 19.81 -25.82 -8.44
N ASN A 323 20.10 -26.37 -7.26
CA ASN A 323 20.52 -25.75 -5.99
C ASN A 323 21.84 -24.93 -6.08
N LYS A 324 21.98 -24.11 -7.12
CA LYS A 324 23.16 -23.31 -7.44
C LYS A 324 23.10 -21.98 -6.72
N GLU A 325 24.28 -21.44 -6.41
CA GLU A 325 24.44 -20.09 -5.87
C GLU A 325 23.71 -19.07 -6.76
N LYS A 326 22.72 -18.39 -6.18
CA LYS A 326 21.99 -17.28 -6.82
C LYS A 326 22.69 -15.93 -6.66
N ARG A 327 23.92 -15.95 -6.13
CA ARG A 327 24.74 -14.77 -5.87
C ARG A 327 26.10 -14.94 -6.50
N LYS A 328 26.62 -13.87 -7.10
CA LYS A 328 28.01 -13.78 -7.56
C LYS A 328 28.61 -12.46 -7.09
N ALA A 329 29.80 -12.51 -6.50
CA ALA A 329 30.56 -11.34 -6.11
C ALA A 329 31.90 -11.31 -6.84
N ILE A 330 32.35 -10.11 -7.21
CA ILE A 330 33.69 -9.83 -7.73
C ILE A 330 34.25 -8.56 -7.08
N THR A 331 35.57 -8.52 -6.91
CA THR A 331 36.28 -7.32 -6.45
C THR A 331 37.15 -6.82 -7.60
N LEU A 332 37.07 -5.53 -7.89
CA LEU A 332 37.80 -4.89 -8.97
C LEU A 332 38.46 -3.60 -8.49
N ASN A 333 39.62 -3.27 -9.06
CA ASN A 333 40.35 -2.04 -8.74
C ASN A 333 40.41 -1.16 -10.00
N LYS A 334 39.94 0.08 -9.87
CA LYS A 334 39.85 1.04 -10.98
C LYS A 334 40.04 2.46 -10.45
N ASN A 335 40.85 3.26 -11.13
CA ASN A 335 41.09 4.68 -10.79
C ASN A 335 41.47 4.92 -9.32
N GLY A 336 42.24 4.00 -8.73
CA GLY A 336 42.65 4.07 -7.32
C GLY A 336 41.58 3.67 -6.31
N LYS A 337 40.38 3.29 -6.77
CA LYS A 337 39.29 2.77 -5.93
C LYS A 337 39.16 1.26 -6.07
N THR A 338 38.69 0.61 -5.00
CA THR A 338 38.35 -0.81 -4.99
C THR A 338 36.84 -0.94 -4.87
N PHE A 339 36.21 -1.57 -5.87
CA PHE A 339 34.79 -1.82 -5.89
C PHE A 339 34.48 -3.30 -5.63
N LEU A 340 33.50 -3.55 -4.77
CA LEU A 340 32.84 -4.84 -4.63
C LEU A 340 31.56 -4.79 -5.48
N VAL A 341 31.47 -5.65 -6.48
CA VAL A 341 30.28 -5.79 -7.32
C VAL A 341 29.63 -7.12 -7.04
N GLU A 342 28.36 -7.08 -6.67
CA GLU A 342 27.57 -8.27 -6.40
C GLU A 342 26.36 -8.33 -7.30
N CYS A 343 25.95 -9.55 -7.65
CA CYS A 343 24.71 -9.79 -8.38
C CYS A 343 23.91 -10.89 -7.70
N ILE A 344 22.62 -10.62 -7.48
CA ILE A 344 21.66 -11.54 -6.88
C ILE A 344 20.52 -11.78 -7.87
N ILE A 345 20.16 -13.04 -8.09
CA ILE A 345 19.08 -13.42 -9.01
C ILE A 345 17.84 -13.86 -8.21
N PHE A 346 16.69 -13.24 -8.51
CA PHE A 346 15.40 -13.51 -7.89
C PHE A 346 14.68 -14.72 -8.54
N GLN A 347 13.52 -15.09 -7.99
CA GLN A 347 12.77 -16.27 -8.43
C GLN A 347 12.20 -16.15 -9.85
N ASP A 348 11.81 -14.94 -10.25
CA ASP A 348 11.27 -14.62 -11.58
C ASP A 348 12.35 -14.34 -12.63
N LEU A 349 13.62 -14.62 -12.30
CA LEU A 349 14.82 -14.32 -13.10
C LEU A 349 15.12 -12.82 -13.30
N SER A 350 14.40 -11.93 -12.61
CA SER A 350 14.91 -10.58 -12.38
C SER A 350 16.16 -10.65 -11.49
N PHE A 351 16.98 -9.61 -11.51
CA PHE A 351 18.23 -9.60 -10.77
C PHE A 351 18.62 -8.20 -10.32
N GLU A 352 19.37 -8.16 -9.24
CA GLU A 352 19.97 -6.96 -8.67
C GLU A 352 21.47 -6.99 -8.91
N ILE A 353 22.04 -5.83 -9.23
CA ILE A 353 23.48 -5.58 -9.23
C ILE A 353 23.76 -4.47 -8.23
N SER A 354 24.61 -4.74 -7.25
CA SER A 354 25.12 -3.75 -6.31
C SER A 354 26.60 -3.47 -6.57
N ILE A 355 27.01 -2.21 -6.43
CA ILE A 355 28.37 -1.73 -6.61
C ILE A 355 28.73 -0.89 -5.39
N ASN A 356 29.71 -1.34 -4.62
CA ASN A 356 30.15 -0.71 -3.38
C ASN A 356 31.61 -0.28 -3.47
N ASP A 357 31.92 0.97 -3.12
CA ASP A 357 33.29 1.44 -2.94
C ASP A 357 33.81 0.95 -1.57
N VAL A 358 34.61 -0.11 -1.59
CA VAL A 358 35.18 -0.76 -0.40
C VAL A 358 36.65 -0.39 -0.19
N THR A 359 37.10 0.72 -0.79
CA THR A 359 38.52 1.14 -0.77
C THR A 359 39.04 1.28 0.67
N GLN A 360 38.35 2.04 1.51
CA GLN A 360 38.79 2.29 2.89
C GLN A 360 38.81 1.01 3.72
N GLU A 361 37.79 0.16 3.56
CA GLU A 361 37.71 -1.12 4.28
C GLU A 361 38.84 -2.06 3.88
N GLU A 362 39.16 -2.16 2.59
CA GLU A 362 40.27 -2.99 2.11
C GLU A 362 41.63 -2.42 2.50
N GLU A 363 41.81 -1.09 2.49
CA GLU A 363 43.03 -0.46 3.00
C GLU A 363 43.21 -0.72 4.50
N GLN A 364 42.15 -0.59 5.30
CA GLN A 364 42.19 -0.91 6.74
C GLN A 364 42.50 -2.39 6.98
N LYS A 365 41.85 -3.31 6.26
CA LYS A 365 42.15 -4.75 6.35
C LYS A 365 43.62 -5.02 6.00
N ARG A 366 44.14 -4.39 4.95
CA ARG A 366 45.53 -4.52 4.51
C ARG A 366 46.50 -4.01 5.58
N LEU A 367 46.28 -2.81 6.11
CA LEU A 367 47.09 -2.20 7.17
C LEU A 367 47.07 -3.06 8.44
N LYS A 368 45.90 -3.54 8.86
CA LYS A 368 45.76 -4.45 10.00
C LYS A 368 46.54 -5.75 9.78
N ARG A 369 46.47 -6.34 8.59
CA ARG A 369 47.22 -7.56 8.25
C ARG A 369 48.74 -7.33 8.31
N GLN A 370 49.21 -6.21 7.76
CA GLN A 370 50.62 -5.81 7.82
C GLN A 370 51.09 -5.60 9.26
N LEU A 371 50.25 -4.94 10.09
CA LEU A 371 50.54 -4.74 11.51
C LEU A 371 50.72 -6.07 12.24
N THR A 372 49.77 -7.01 12.09
CA THR A 372 49.85 -8.32 12.74
C THR A 372 51.09 -9.09 12.30
N GLN A 373 51.44 -9.04 11.02
CA GLN A 373 52.63 -9.70 10.49
C GLN A 373 53.93 -9.08 11.06
N ASN A 374 54.00 -7.74 11.14
CA ASN A 374 55.16 -7.03 11.69
C ASN A 374 55.32 -7.29 13.19
N ILE A 375 54.22 -7.30 13.95
CA ILE A 375 54.21 -7.66 15.38
C ILE A 375 54.77 -9.08 15.56
N ALA A 376 54.26 -10.05 14.79
CA ALA A 376 54.73 -11.44 14.88
C ALA A 376 56.24 -11.55 14.61
N HIS A 377 56.76 -10.82 13.63
CA HIS A 377 58.18 -10.83 13.29
C HIS A 377 59.06 -10.18 14.38
N GLU A 378 58.66 -9.03 14.93
CA GLU A 378 59.41 -8.33 15.98
C GLU A 378 59.33 -9.04 17.34
N LEU A 379 58.28 -9.82 17.61
CA LEU A 379 58.19 -10.68 18.80
C LEU A 379 59.04 -11.96 18.66
N LYS A 380 59.05 -12.58 17.48
CA LYS A 380 59.79 -13.84 17.25
C LYS A 380 61.30 -13.67 17.45
N THR A 381 61.87 -12.56 16.99
CA THR A 381 63.33 -12.30 17.05
C THR A 381 63.91 -12.32 18.47
N PRO A 382 63.40 -11.55 19.47
CA PRO A 382 63.91 -11.60 20.84
C PRO A 382 63.63 -12.96 21.50
N VAL A 383 62.49 -13.59 21.25
CA VAL A 383 62.15 -14.90 21.81
C VAL A 383 63.14 -15.97 21.34
N SER A 384 63.42 -16.05 20.04
CA SER A 384 64.42 -16.99 19.50
C SER A 384 65.83 -16.70 20.01
N SER A 385 66.17 -15.42 20.25
CA SER A 385 67.47 -15.04 20.81
C SER A 385 67.62 -15.51 22.27
N ILE A 386 66.58 -15.31 23.09
CA ILE A 386 66.52 -15.79 24.48
C ILE A 386 66.63 -17.32 24.51
N GLN A 387 65.85 -18.01 23.66
CA GLN A 387 65.91 -19.47 23.55
C GLN A 387 67.30 -19.94 23.18
N GLY A 388 67.95 -19.38 22.15
CA GLY A 388 69.29 -19.80 21.74
C GLY A 388 70.36 -19.61 22.82
N TYR A 389 70.31 -18.50 23.57
CA TYR A 389 71.22 -18.29 24.71
C TYR A 389 70.96 -19.28 25.86
N LEU A 390 69.68 -19.50 26.22
CA LEU A 390 69.31 -20.46 27.26
C LEU A 390 69.66 -21.90 26.86
N GLU A 391 69.39 -22.29 25.62
CA GLU A 391 69.80 -23.60 25.06
C GLU A 391 71.32 -23.79 25.13
N THR A 392 72.10 -22.74 24.82
CA THR A 392 73.56 -22.81 24.91
C THR A 392 74.02 -23.02 26.36
N ILE A 393 73.40 -22.34 27.33
CA ILE A 393 73.68 -22.51 28.76
C ILE A 393 73.32 -23.92 29.22
N VAL A 394 72.13 -24.42 28.84
CA VAL A 394 71.63 -25.73 29.26
C VAL A 394 72.45 -26.88 28.67
N ASN A 395 72.86 -26.77 27.40
CA ASN A 395 73.59 -27.82 26.69
C ASN A 395 75.10 -27.85 26.99
N ASN A 396 75.64 -26.86 27.71
CA ASN A 396 77.08 -26.78 28.04
C ASN A 396 77.27 -26.53 29.55
N PRO A 397 77.21 -27.59 30.39
CA PRO A 397 77.31 -27.46 31.84
C PRO A 397 78.64 -26.89 32.33
N ASP A 398 79.73 -27.12 31.57
CA ASP A 398 81.09 -26.67 31.89
C ASP A 398 81.40 -25.25 31.38
N LEU A 399 80.38 -24.48 30.98
CA LEU A 399 80.57 -23.12 30.48
C LEU A 399 81.18 -22.23 31.57
N ALA A 400 82.28 -21.54 31.24
CA ALA A 400 82.90 -20.59 32.14
C ALA A 400 81.88 -19.57 32.68
N ARG A 401 81.91 -19.33 34.00
CA ARG A 401 80.92 -18.49 34.70
C ARG A 401 80.76 -17.11 34.06
N GLU A 402 81.85 -16.53 33.59
CA GLU A 402 81.88 -15.24 32.91
C GLU A 402 81.06 -15.25 31.61
N LYS A 403 81.20 -16.27 30.76
CA LYS A 403 80.38 -16.42 29.53
C LYS A 403 78.91 -16.70 29.84
N MET A 404 78.63 -17.46 30.89
CA MET A 404 77.26 -17.70 31.34
C MET A 404 76.59 -16.40 31.79
N ASN A 405 77.29 -15.56 32.56
CA ASN A 405 76.78 -14.26 32.98
C ASN A 405 76.49 -13.36 31.76
N VAL A 406 77.38 -13.33 30.76
CA VAL A 406 77.14 -12.60 29.49
C VAL A 406 75.87 -13.09 28.79
N PHE A 407 75.64 -14.40 28.70
CA PHE A 407 74.41 -14.93 28.08
C PHE A 407 73.15 -14.61 28.90
N LEU A 408 73.22 -14.68 30.23
CA LEU A 408 72.10 -14.28 31.10
C LEU A 408 71.78 -12.78 30.97
N GLU A 409 72.79 -11.92 30.91
CA GLU A 409 72.62 -10.48 30.66
C GLU A 409 71.97 -10.24 29.29
N ARG A 410 72.37 -10.98 28.25
CA ARG A 410 71.75 -10.90 26.92
C ARG A 410 70.28 -11.34 26.96
N CYS A 411 69.95 -12.43 27.66
CA CYS A 411 68.57 -12.86 27.87
C CYS A 411 67.74 -11.79 28.59
N TYR A 412 68.27 -11.24 29.68
CA TYR A 412 67.61 -10.19 30.45
C TYR A 412 67.34 -8.94 29.60
N ALA A 413 68.33 -8.50 28.82
CA ALA A 413 68.18 -7.37 27.90
C ALA A 413 67.10 -7.63 26.83
N GLN A 414 67.03 -8.84 26.26
CA GLN A 414 65.98 -9.20 25.30
C GLN A 414 64.59 -9.30 25.96
N SER A 415 64.49 -9.77 27.20
CA SER A 415 63.23 -9.81 27.97
C SER A 415 62.70 -8.40 28.23
N ASN A 416 63.57 -7.47 28.67
CA ASN A 416 63.21 -6.07 28.85
C ASN A 416 62.79 -5.41 27.53
N ARG A 417 63.45 -5.76 26.41
CA ARG A 417 63.04 -5.30 25.08
C ARG A 417 61.64 -5.83 24.69
N LEU A 418 61.37 -7.11 24.96
CA LEU A 418 60.07 -7.72 24.69
C LEU A 418 58.95 -7.05 25.51
N SER A 419 59.22 -6.76 26.78
CA SER A 419 58.29 -6.05 27.67
C SER A 419 57.96 -4.64 27.15
N ARG A 420 58.98 -3.87 26.72
CA ARG A 420 58.77 -2.56 26.06
C ARG A 420 57.94 -2.68 24.78
N LEU A 421 58.25 -3.63 23.92
CA LEU A 421 57.49 -3.86 22.67
C LEU A 421 56.02 -4.20 22.94
N LEU A 422 55.73 -5.06 23.93
CA LEU A 422 54.36 -5.40 24.31
C LEU A 422 53.59 -4.19 24.86
N ARG A 423 54.26 -3.35 25.66
CA ARG A 423 53.68 -2.10 26.16
C ARG A 423 53.35 -1.14 25.00
N ASP A 424 54.29 -0.93 24.09
CA ASP A 424 54.12 -0.10 22.89
C ASP A 424 52.95 -0.57 22.02
N ILE A 425 52.84 -1.88 21.78
CA ILE A 425 51.73 -2.49 21.03
C ILE A 425 50.40 -2.27 21.75
N SER A 426 50.34 -2.50 23.06
CA SER A 426 49.12 -2.31 23.86
C SER A 426 48.61 -0.87 23.81
N VAL A 427 49.53 0.11 23.89
CA VAL A 427 49.20 1.54 23.72
C VAL A 427 48.64 1.79 22.32
N LEU A 428 49.28 1.29 21.27
CA LEU A 428 48.80 1.46 19.89
C LEU A 428 47.46 0.79 19.62
N THR A 429 47.22 -0.43 20.10
CA THR A 429 45.94 -1.12 19.90
C THR A 429 44.80 -0.41 20.62
N ARG A 430 45.04 0.11 21.82
CA ARG A 430 44.05 0.93 22.54
C ARG A 430 43.74 2.24 21.81
N MET A 431 44.75 2.86 21.22
CA MET A 431 44.56 4.08 20.40
C MET A 431 43.76 3.81 19.12
N ASP A 432 43.97 2.66 18.47
CA ASP A 432 43.29 2.30 17.21
C ASP A 432 41.82 1.88 17.42
N GLU A 433 41.48 1.26 18.57
CA GLU A 433 40.13 0.75 18.83
C GLU A 433 39.16 1.79 19.38
N VAL A 434 39.64 2.84 20.07
CA VAL A 434 38.76 3.75 20.82
C VAL A 434 39.25 5.21 20.79
N VAL A 435 39.01 5.89 19.67
CA VAL A 435 39.33 7.33 19.52
C VAL A 435 38.51 8.23 20.48
N ASN A 436 37.38 7.73 21.01
CA ASN A 436 36.38 8.54 21.74
C ASN A 436 36.23 8.23 23.26
N MET A 437 37.11 7.41 23.87
CA MET A 437 37.05 7.10 25.31
C MET A 437 38.42 7.20 26.00
N VAL A 438 39.25 8.14 25.57
CA VAL A 438 40.50 8.42 26.29
C VAL A 438 40.16 9.40 27.42
N ASP A 439 40.37 8.98 28.67
CA ASP A 439 40.15 9.86 29.83
C ASP A 439 41.09 11.08 29.74
N MET A 440 40.49 12.27 29.73
CA MET A 440 41.20 13.55 29.66
C MET A 440 41.13 14.25 31.02
N GLU A 441 42.28 14.63 31.55
CA GLU A 441 42.42 15.36 32.80
C GLU A 441 43.25 16.63 32.60
N ARG A 442 43.31 17.50 33.62
CA ARG A 442 44.21 18.66 33.59
C ARG A 442 45.61 18.21 33.98
N VAL A 443 46.56 18.34 33.05
CA VAL A 443 47.95 17.92 33.20
C VAL A 443 48.86 19.15 33.19
N ASP A 444 49.73 19.26 34.20
CA ASP A 444 50.83 20.23 34.20
C ASP A 444 51.98 19.68 33.35
N LEU A 445 52.13 20.21 32.13
CA LEU A 445 53.13 19.76 31.18
C LEU A 445 54.56 20.12 31.61
N SER A 446 54.76 21.22 32.34
CA SER A 446 56.08 21.58 32.85
C SER A 446 56.56 20.52 33.84
N ALA A 447 55.74 20.20 34.84
CA ALA A 447 56.05 19.21 35.85
C ALA A 447 56.25 17.80 35.24
N LEU A 448 55.45 17.45 34.23
CA LEU A 448 55.59 16.18 33.50
C LEU A 448 56.95 16.08 32.79
N ILE A 449 57.39 17.14 32.10
CA ILE A 449 58.66 17.15 31.37
C ILE A 449 59.83 17.10 32.37
N ASP A 450 59.76 17.85 33.46
CA ASP A 450 60.80 17.85 34.50
C ASP A 450 60.93 16.47 35.16
N ASN A 451 59.81 15.78 35.41
CA ASN A 451 59.83 14.39 35.90
C ASN A 451 60.54 13.45 34.91
N ILE A 452 60.26 13.56 33.61
CA ILE A 452 60.95 12.76 32.59
C ILE A 452 62.45 13.04 32.59
N ILE A 453 62.87 14.31 32.65
CA ILE A 453 64.29 14.69 32.69
C ILE A 453 64.98 14.08 33.92
N ASN A 454 64.34 14.11 35.09
CA ASN A 454 64.87 13.52 36.31
C ASN A 454 65.03 11.99 36.19
N GLU A 455 64.06 11.31 35.59
CA GLU A 455 64.09 9.85 35.40
C GLU A 455 65.23 9.39 34.48
N VAL A 456 65.60 10.18 33.49
CA VAL A 456 66.70 9.86 32.55
C VAL A 456 68.03 10.54 32.91
N SER A 457 68.12 11.21 34.06
CA SER A 457 69.29 11.99 34.50
C SER A 457 70.61 11.23 34.39
N LEU A 458 70.66 9.97 34.84
CA LEU A 458 71.87 9.14 34.78
C LEU A 458 72.35 8.93 33.34
N GLU A 459 71.43 8.62 32.41
CA GLU A 459 71.76 8.42 30.99
C GLU A 459 72.20 9.73 30.32
N LEU A 460 71.62 10.86 30.73
CA LEU A 460 72.00 12.19 30.27
C LEU A 460 73.43 12.53 30.73
N GLU A 461 73.77 12.24 31.99
CA GLU A 461 75.11 12.46 32.55
C GLU A 461 76.17 11.57 31.88
N GLU A 462 75.89 10.27 31.74
CA GLU A 462 76.78 9.30 31.09
C GLU A 462 77.14 9.71 29.66
N LYS A 463 76.18 10.28 28.92
CA LYS A 463 76.37 10.72 27.53
C LYS A 463 76.70 12.21 27.38
N GLN A 464 76.87 12.94 28.48
CA GLN A 464 77.16 14.39 28.49
C GLN A 464 76.08 15.21 27.75
N ILE A 465 74.81 14.82 27.86
CA ILE A 465 73.69 15.49 27.19
C ILE A 465 73.15 16.62 28.07
N LYS A 466 73.04 17.83 27.51
CA LYS A 466 72.44 18.98 28.21
C LYS A 466 71.01 19.19 27.75
N VAL A 467 70.08 19.29 28.70
CA VAL A 467 68.66 19.55 28.40
C VAL A 467 68.30 20.98 28.79
N GLU A 468 67.73 21.73 27.85
CA GLU A 468 67.20 23.08 28.03
C GLU A 468 65.67 23.02 27.96
N ASN A 469 64.99 23.00 29.11
CA ASN A 469 63.53 23.08 29.20
C ASN A 469 63.09 24.56 29.23
N LEU A 470 62.52 25.04 28.13
CA LEU A 470 62.00 26.40 27.95
C LEU A 470 60.47 26.46 28.01
N VAL A 471 59.81 25.40 28.46
CA VAL A 471 58.36 25.39 28.67
C VAL A 471 58.01 26.28 29.85
N ARG A 472 56.95 27.07 29.72
CA ARG A 472 56.50 27.98 30.78
C ARG A 472 56.13 27.18 32.04
N PRO A 473 56.55 27.62 33.24
CA PRO A 473 56.15 26.97 34.50
C PRO A 473 54.63 26.89 34.63
N HIS A 474 54.13 25.78 35.18
CA HIS A 474 52.70 25.53 35.42
C HIS A 474 51.80 25.58 34.17
N MET A 475 52.36 25.27 33.00
CA MET A 475 51.57 25.21 31.77
C MET A 475 50.62 24.01 31.80
N GLN A 476 49.33 24.30 31.94
CA GLN A 476 48.29 23.27 31.99
C GLN A 476 47.66 22.99 30.62
N LEU A 477 47.38 21.72 30.38
CA LEU A 477 46.71 21.23 29.19
C LEU A 477 45.68 20.17 29.57
N ARG A 478 44.51 20.17 28.93
CA ARG A 478 43.54 19.08 29.07
C ARG A 478 43.93 17.93 28.15
N GLY A 479 44.32 16.80 28.73
CA GLY A 479 44.79 15.65 27.99
C GLY A 479 44.93 14.40 28.85
N ASN A 480 45.29 13.30 28.22
CA ASN A 480 45.57 12.06 28.94
C ASN A 480 47.03 12.06 29.41
N TYR A 481 47.25 12.01 30.73
CA TYR A 481 48.59 12.06 31.31
C TYR A 481 49.53 11.01 30.72
N SER A 482 49.07 9.76 30.58
CA SER A 482 49.93 8.66 30.09
C SER A 482 50.36 8.85 28.64
N LEU A 483 49.49 9.42 27.80
CA LEU A 483 49.78 9.68 26.39
C LEU A 483 50.68 10.92 26.21
N LEU A 484 50.43 11.98 26.98
CA LEU A 484 51.31 13.16 27.01
C LEU A 484 52.70 12.78 27.50
N TYR A 485 52.79 12.00 28.57
CA TYR A 485 54.04 11.42 29.05
C TYR A 485 54.74 10.62 27.96
N SER A 486 53.99 9.79 27.23
CA SER A 486 54.52 8.99 26.12
C SER A 486 55.10 9.85 24.99
N ILE A 487 54.53 11.02 24.66
CA ILE A 487 55.07 11.95 23.64
C ILE A 487 56.49 12.35 24.02
N PHE A 488 56.64 13.01 25.17
CA PHE A 488 57.91 13.58 25.59
C PHE A 488 58.93 12.50 25.92
N ARG A 489 58.49 11.38 26.53
CA ARG A 489 59.39 10.26 26.86
C ARG A 489 59.96 9.60 25.61
N ASN A 490 59.14 9.31 24.60
CA ASN A 490 59.64 8.71 23.35
C ASN A 490 60.57 9.65 22.58
N LEU A 491 60.30 10.96 22.57
CA LEU A 491 61.19 11.94 21.95
C LEU A 491 62.54 12.02 22.70
N MET A 492 62.50 12.02 24.04
CA MET A 492 63.69 12.00 24.90
C MET A 492 64.52 10.73 24.69
N ASP A 493 63.90 9.55 24.75
CA ASP A 493 64.56 8.27 24.55
C ASP A 493 65.21 8.19 23.16
N ASN A 494 64.56 8.74 22.12
CA ASN A 494 65.14 8.81 20.77
C ASN A 494 66.37 9.74 20.71
N ALA A 495 66.31 10.91 21.33
CA ALA A 495 67.45 11.82 21.38
C ALA A 495 68.65 11.20 22.12
N ILE A 496 68.41 10.53 23.25
CA ILE A 496 69.43 9.82 24.02
C ILE A 496 70.01 8.64 23.21
N ALA A 497 69.18 7.86 22.54
CA ALA A 497 69.61 6.67 21.81
C ALA A 497 70.39 6.99 20.53
N TYR A 498 69.99 8.04 19.80
CA TYR A 498 70.46 8.31 18.43
C TYR A 498 71.21 9.62 18.25
N GLY A 499 71.04 10.59 19.16
CA GLY A 499 71.68 11.90 19.03
C GLY A 499 73.21 11.85 19.21
N GLY A 500 73.73 10.84 19.91
CA GLY A 500 75.17 10.69 20.18
C GLY A 500 75.55 11.21 21.57
N ASN A 501 76.82 11.57 21.75
CA ASN A 501 77.35 12.10 23.00
C ASN A 501 77.61 13.60 22.87
N ASN A 502 77.55 14.34 23.97
CA ASN A 502 77.84 15.77 24.03
C ASN A 502 76.93 16.63 23.13
N ILE A 503 75.63 16.31 23.17
CA ILE A 503 74.58 17.02 22.43
C ILE A 503 73.70 17.85 23.35
N ASN A 504 72.98 18.79 22.77
CA ASN A 504 71.98 19.60 23.47
C ASN A 504 70.58 19.20 23.00
N ILE A 505 69.67 19.03 23.95
CA ILE A 505 68.24 18.85 23.72
C ILE A 505 67.53 20.13 24.18
N ARG A 506 66.69 20.70 23.33
CA ARG A 506 65.90 21.90 23.61
C ARG A 506 64.42 21.57 23.49
N ILE A 507 63.65 21.85 24.54
CA ILE A 507 62.20 21.66 24.58
C ILE A 507 61.55 23.02 24.78
N ASN A 508 60.73 23.47 23.83
CA ASN A 508 60.15 24.81 23.86
C ASN A 508 58.68 24.81 23.45
N CYS A 509 57.86 25.59 24.15
CA CYS A 509 56.53 26.00 23.68
C CYS A 509 56.67 27.41 23.08
N PHE A 510 56.99 27.49 21.79
CA PHE A 510 57.44 28.74 21.15
C PHE A 510 56.30 29.65 20.69
N ARG A 511 55.08 29.12 20.59
CA ARG A 511 53.90 29.87 20.16
C ARG A 511 52.64 29.30 20.81
N GLU A 512 51.66 30.16 20.94
CA GLU A 512 50.34 29.85 21.46
C GLU A 512 49.31 30.68 20.67
N ASP A 513 48.20 30.07 20.26
CA ASP A 513 47.03 30.77 19.69
C ASP A 513 45.75 30.41 20.47
N GLU A 514 44.58 30.83 19.99
CA GLU A 514 43.31 30.56 20.70
C GLU A 514 43.03 29.06 20.90
N ASN A 515 43.46 28.20 19.99
CA ASN A 515 43.09 26.78 19.95
C ASN A 515 44.26 25.85 20.33
N PHE A 516 45.50 26.25 20.11
CA PHE A 516 46.68 25.37 20.17
C PHE A 516 47.87 25.96 20.92
N TYR A 517 48.63 25.07 21.55
CA TYR A 517 50.02 25.28 21.94
C TYR A 517 50.95 24.66 20.89
N TYR A 518 52.02 25.35 20.54
CA TYR A 518 53.01 24.92 19.55
C TYR A 518 54.33 24.58 20.23
N PHE A 519 54.73 23.32 20.10
CA PHE A 519 55.92 22.75 20.69
C PHE A 519 57.00 22.49 19.65
N SER A 520 58.24 22.69 20.07
CA SER A 520 59.45 22.24 19.38
C SER A 520 60.27 21.41 20.35
N PHE A 521 60.62 20.19 19.93
CA PHE A 521 61.60 19.32 20.57
C PHE A 521 62.76 19.13 19.60
N ALA A 522 63.92 19.70 19.92
CA ALA A 522 65.09 19.68 19.04
C ALA A 522 66.30 19.05 19.72
N ASP A 523 67.03 18.20 19.02
CA ASP A 523 68.36 17.73 19.41
C ASP A 523 69.44 18.32 18.49
N SER A 524 70.70 18.26 18.93
CA SER A 524 71.88 18.67 18.15
C SER A 524 72.72 17.49 17.64
N GLY A 525 72.10 16.34 17.41
CA GLY A 525 72.75 15.10 17.01
C GLY A 525 73.02 14.98 15.51
N GLY A 526 73.11 13.74 15.02
CA GLY A 526 73.46 13.45 13.62
C GLY A 526 72.36 13.70 12.59
N GLY A 527 71.11 13.93 13.02
CA GLY A 527 69.98 14.09 12.11
C GLY A 527 69.65 12.81 11.30
N VAL A 528 68.85 12.96 10.25
CA VAL A 528 68.57 11.89 9.27
C VAL A 528 68.54 12.43 7.84
N SER A 529 68.81 11.56 6.86
CA SER A 529 68.69 11.92 5.45
C SER A 529 67.25 12.36 5.10
N PRO A 530 67.05 13.37 4.22
CA PRO A 530 65.73 13.93 3.91
C PRO A 530 64.68 12.90 3.46
N GLU A 531 65.11 11.82 2.78
CA GLU A 531 64.26 10.72 2.35
C GLU A 531 63.56 9.95 3.49
N HIS A 532 64.10 10.02 4.70
CA HIS A 532 63.55 9.34 5.87
C HIS A 532 62.52 10.17 6.62
N LEU A 533 62.55 11.51 6.51
CA LEU A 533 61.75 12.43 7.35
C LEU A 533 60.25 12.13 7.29
N ASN A 534 59.69 11.93 6.09
CA ASN A 534 58.27 11.64 5.90
C ASN A 534 57.85 10.26 6.44
N ARG A 535 58.82 9.36 6.63
CA ARG A 535 58.61 7.96 7.01
C ARG A 535 58.87 7.69 8.49
N LEU A 536 59.46 8.64 9.21
CA LEU A 536 59.81 8.48 10.64
C LEU A 536 58.63 8.08 11.52
N PHE A 537 57.41 8.49 11.14
CA PHE A 537 56.18 8.17 11.88
C PHE A 537 55.48 6.90 11.39
N GLU A 538 56.01 6.19 10.38
CA GLU A 538 55.51 4.87 9.95
C GLU A 538 55.78 3.83 11.05
N ARG A 539 54.81 2.93 11.29
CA ARG A 539 54.97 1.85 12.28
C ARG A 539 56.10 0.91 11.87
N PHE A 540 56.96 0.56 12.82
CA PHE A 540 58.12 -0.32 12.64
C PHE A 540 59.21 0.23 11.70
N TYR A 541 59.10 1.48 11.25
CA TYR A 541 60.12 2.09 10.40
C TYR A 541 61.38 2.45 11.20
N ARG A 542 62.55 2.21 10.61
CA ARG A 542 63.87 2.52 11.19
C ARG A 542 64.84 2.88 10.07
N VAL A 543 65.65 3.91 10.30
CA VAL A 543 66.69 4.35 9.35
C VAL A 543 67.80 3.30 9.23
N ASP A 544 68.31 2.79 10.35
CA ASP A 544 69.38 1.79 10.40
C ASP A 544 68.98 0.52 11.16
N THR A 545 68.55 -0.51 10.43
CA THR A 545 67.99 -1.73 11.03
C THR A 545 68.98 -2.52 11.90
N GLY A 546 70.30 -2.39 11.67
CA GLY A 546 71.36 -3.09 12.42
C GLY A 546 71.74 -2.41 13.74
N ARG A 547 72.00 -1.09 13.71
CA ARG A 547 72.38 -0.29 14.89
C ARG A 547 71.21 -0.12 15.86
N SER A 548 70.02 0.18 15.35
CA SER A 548 68.81 0.33 16.16
C SER A 548 68.36 -0.98 16.83
N ARG A 549 68.66 -2.16 16.25
CA ARG A 549 68.39 -3.46 16.88
C ARG A 549 69.27 -3.73 18.10
N LYS A 550 70.54 -3.29 18.07
CA LYS A 550 71.47 -3.43 19.21
C LYS A 550 71.11 -2.49 20.38
N LEU A 551 70.63 -1.29 20.06
CA LEU A 551 70.15 -0.30 21.04
C LEU A 551 68.72 -0.59 21.53
N GLY A 552 68.05 -1.62 20.99
CA GLY A 552 66.73 -2.05 21.46
C GLY A 552 65.57 -1.14 21.08
N GLY A 553 65.67 -0.38 19.98
CA GLY A 553 64.56 0.41 19.45
C GLY A 553 63.43 -0.51 18.94
N THR A 554 62.18 -0.16 19.21
CA THR A 554 60.99 -0.91 18.74
C THR A 554 60.51 -0.44 17.37
N GLY A 555 60.86 0.78 16.94
CA GLY A 555 60.31 1.40 15.73
C GLY A 555 58.83 1.77 15.86
N LEU A 556 58.27 1.68 17.08
CA LEU A 556 56.89 2.07 17.37
C LEU A 556 56.80 3.42 18.09
N GLY A 557 57.87 3.86 18.75
CA GLY A 557 57.88 5.09 19.56
C GLY A 557 57.37 6.34 18.83
N LEU A 558 57.90 6.66 17.64
CA LEU A 558 57.44 7.84 16.88
C LEU A 558 56.02 7.69 16.33
N ALA A 559 55.57 6.48 16.03
CA ALA A 559 54.18 6.23 15.66
C ALA A 559 53.23 6.46 16.85
N ILE A 560 53.64 6.08 18.06
CA ILE A 560 52.92 6.39 19.31
C ILE A 560 52.88 7.90 19.54
N VAL A 561 53.99 8.61 19.36
CA VAL A 561 54.04 10.08 19.45
C VAL A 561 53.03 10.71 18.51
N LYS A 562 53.03 10.31 17.22
CA LYS A 562 52.10 10.85 16.23
C LYS A 562 50.64 10.60 16.60
N ASN A 563 50.29 9.38 17.01
CA ASN A 563 48.93 9.05 17.42
C ASN A 563 48.51 9.79 18.70
N ALA A 564 49.39 9.90 19.69
CA ALA A 564 49.13 10.65 20.91
C ALA A 564 48.87 12.14 20.60
N VAL A 565 49.66 12.76 19.72
CA VAL A 565 49.43 14.14 19.27
C VAL A 565 48.07 14.29 18.56
N ILE A 566 47.72 13.35 17.65
CA ILE A 566 46.43 13.37 16.94
C ILE A 566 45.24 13.22 17.89
N ILE A 567 45.33 12.35 18.90
CA ILE A 567 44.29 12.17 19.94
C ILE A 567 44.05 13.48 20.71
N HIS A 568 45.09 14.29 20.91
CA HIS A 568 45.00 15.61 21.53
C HIS A 568 44.66 16.72 20.52
N GLY A 569 44.12 16.37 19.34
CA GLY A 569 43.66 17.29 18.30
C GLY A 569 44.78 18.00 17.53
N GLY A 570 46.04 17.60 17.74
CA GLY A 570 47.20 18.26 17.17
C GLY A 570 47.74 17.64 15.88
N SER A 571 48.85 18.20 15.41
CA SER A 571 49.65 17.66 14.30
C SER A 571 51.12 17.63 14.67
N ILE A 572 51.91 16.73 14.06
CA ILE A 572 53.37 16.64 14.26
C ILE A 572 54.10 16.51 12.93
N SER A 573 55.27 17.12 12.85
CA SER A 573 56.22 17.01 11.73
C SER A 573 57.65 16.92 12.25
N ALA A 574 58.55 16.41 11.42
CA ALA A 574 59.98 16.34 11.72
C ALA A 574 60.76 17.04 10.59
N LYS A 575 61.81 17.79 10.96
CA LYS A 575 62.75 18.42 10.05
C LYS A 575 64.16 18.32 10.61
N ASN A 576 65.17 18.43 9.76
CA ASN A 576 66.55 18.57 10.24
C ASN A 576 66.74 19.97 10.83
N ASN A 577 67.43 20.05 11.96
CA ASN A 577 67.70 21.29 12.67
C ASN A 577 68.90 22.02 12.03
N ASN A 578 68.85 23.36 11.99
CA ASN A 578 69.88 24.20 11.35
C ASN A 578 71.27 24.07 12.01
N GLY A 579 71.33 23.63 13.28
CA GLY A 579 72.56 23.37 14.03
C GLY A 579 73.04 21.92 14.00
N GLY A 580 72.44 21.06 13.16
CA GLY A 580 72.57 19.60 13.24
C GLY A 580 71.51 19.00 14.16
N GLY A 581 71.15 17.73 13.92
CA GLY A 581 70.13 17.00 14.67
C GLY A 581 68.74 17.05 14.06
N LEU A 582 67.73 16.58 14.81
CA LEU A 582 66.33 16.60 14.42
C LEU A 582 65.54 17.62 15.25
N GLU A 583 64.56 18.25 14.61
CA GLU A 583 63.55 19.07 15.27
C GLU A 583 62.16 18.50 14.97
N PHE A 584 61.45 18.10 16.03
CA PHE A 584 60.05 17.70 15.99
C PHE A 584 59.19 18.89 16.37
N VAL A 585 58.33 19.31 15.45
CA VAL A 585 57.38 20.42 15.66
C VAL A 585 55.99 19.85 15.73
N PHE A 586 55.28 20.09 16.83
CA PHE A 586 53.93 19.59 17.02
C PHE A 586 53.02 20.57 17.75
N THR A 587 51.71 20.36 17.60
CA THR A 587 50.68 21.13 18.30
C THR A 587 49.90 20.27 19.28
N LEU A 588 49.37 20.86 20.35
CA LEU A 588 48.40 20.22 21.24
C LEU A 588 47.23 21.20 21.47
N ALA A 589 45.99 20.71 21.41
CA ALA A 589 44.81 21.56 21.61
C ALA A 589 44.70 22.02 23.06
N LYS A 590 44.27 23.26 23.28
CA LYS A 590 44.14 23.88 24.61
C LYS A 590 42.97 23.32 25.40
N GLU A 591 41.80 23.28 24.77
CA GLU A 591 40.54 22.72 25.25
C GLU A 591 39.67 22.36 24.04
N LYS A 592 38.96 21.24 24.10
CA LYS A 592 37.71 21.04 23.36
C LYS A 592 36.56 20.98 24.34
#